data_AF-A0A7K3R0V8-F1
#
_entry.id   AF-A0A7K3R0V8-F1
#
_cell.length_a   1.000
_cell.length_b   1.000
_cell.length_c   1.000
_cell.angle_alpha   90.00
_cell.angle_beta   90.00
_cell.angle_gamma   90.00
#
_symmetry.space_group_name_H-M   'P 1'
#
loop_
_entity.id
_entity.type
_entity.pdbx_description
1 polymer ?
#
loop_
_entity_poly.entity_id
_entity_poly.type
_entity_poly.pdbx_seq_one_letter_code
_entity_poly.pdbx_strand_id
1 'polypeptide(L)'
;PVHRIAAERAAGTVAVVLMQARQEEELAARGRGDFLTDLAEGRVRAGDAPAQARVLGFRPGDGPLLPVVMRVGDALSPAGGWAVLARAVGEELASVGVPVLLGVRPVEGRVPVLVGLRAE
;
A
#
# COMPACT_ATOMS: atom_id res chain seq x y z
N PRO A 1 -9.04 36.68 -21.09
CA PRO A 1 -8.22 37.05 -19.92
C PRO A 1 -8.65 36.35 -18.61
N VAL A 2 -9.92 36.46 -18.23
CA VAL A 2 -10.48 35.86 -16.99
C VAL A 2 -10.38 34.33 -16.94
N HIS A 3 -10.60 33.62 -18.05
CA HIS A 3 -10.44 32.15 -18.10
C HIS A 3 -9.00 31.68 -17.82
N ARG A 4 -7.99 32.47 -18.23
CA ARG A 4 -6.58 32.15 -17.97
C ARG A 4 -6.23 32.32 -16.49
N ILE A 5 -6.68 33.42 -15.88
CA ILE A 5 -6.46 33.69 -14.46
C ILE A 5 -7.17 32.63 -13.60
N ALA A 6 -8.39 32.23 -13.97
CA ALA A 6 -9.10 31.14 -13.29
C ALA A 6 -8.35 29.80 -13.42
N ALA A 7 -7.84 29.47 -14.62
CA ALA A 7 -7.07 28.24 -14.84
C ALA A 7 -5.75 28.22 -14.06
N GLU A 8 -5.01 29.33 -14.01
CA GLU A 8 -3.75 29.43 -13.26
C GLU A 8 -3.97 29.27 -11.75
N ARG A 9 -5.05 29.84 -11.21
CA ARG A 9 -5.43 29.65 -9.80
C ARG A 9 -5.86 28.21 -9.51
N ALA A 10 -6.67 27.62 -10.40
CA ALA A 10 -7.10 26.23 -10.27
C ALA A 10 -5.91 25.24 -10.34
N ALA A 11 -4.94 25.47 -11.23
CA ALA A 11 -3.76 24.64 -11.36
C ALA A 11 -2.94 24.60 -10.06
N GLY A 12 -2.79 25.74 -9.38
CA GLY A 12 -2.15 25.81 -8.07
C GLY A 12 -2.87 24.98 -7.01
N THR A 13 -4.20 25.06 -6.95
CA THR A 13 -5.00 24.26 -6.01
C THR A 13 -4.93 22.77 -6.31
N VAL A 14 -5.06 22.38 -7.58
CA VAL A 14 -4.98 20.97 -8.01
C VAL A 14 -3.61 20.39 -7.68
N ALA A 15 -2.52 21.13 -7.89
CA ALA A 15 -1.18 20.67 -7.57
C ALA A 15 -1.02 20.32 -6.07
N VAL A 16 -1.55 21.16 -5.17
CA VAL A 16 -1.50 20.90 -3.73
C VAL A 16 -2.33 19.66 -3.37
N VAL A 17 -3.53 19.51 -3.92
CA VAL A 17 -4.39 18.35 -3.66
C VAL A 17 -3.73 17.06 -4.13
N LEU A 18 -3.13 17.05 -5.32
CA LEU A 18 -2.41 15.88 -5.83
C LEU A 18 -1.18 15.54 -4.97
N MET A 19 -0.47 16.56 -4.48
CA MET A 19 0.65 16.37 -3.56
C MET A 19 0.18 15.76 -2.23
N GLN A 20 -0.92 16.27 -1.66
CA GLN A 20 -1.51 15.73 -0.43
C GLN A 20 -1.95 14.29 -0.60
N ALA A 21 -2.69 13.98 -1.67
CA ALA A 21 -3.14 12.63 -1.99
C ALA A 21 -1.96 11.65 -2.10
N ARG A 22 -0.83 12.07 -2.67
CA ARG A 22 0.39 11.25 -2.72
C ARG A 22 0.99 11.00 -1.33
N GLN A 23 1.04 12.02 -0.48
CA GLN A 23 1.58 11.86 0.88
C GLN A 23 0.68 10.96 1.74
N GLU A 24 -0.63 11.08 1.59
CA GLU A 24 -1.60 10.22 2.27
C GLU A 24 -1.46 8.75 1.83
N GLU A 25 -1.34 8.49 0.53
CA GLU A 25 -1.11 7.12 0.03
C GLU A 25 0.23 6.55 0.54
N GLU A 26 1.28 7.38 0.54
CA GLU A 26 2.59 6.96 1.06
C GLU A 26 2.54 6.67 2.57
N LEU A 27 1.80 7.47 3.34
CA LEU A 27 1.57 7.22 4.76
C LEU A 27 0.74 5.95 4.98
N ALA A 28 -0.31 5.74 4.20
CA ALA A 28 -1.14 4.54 4.28
C ALA A 28 -0.33 3.29 3.92
N ALA A 29 0.50 3.33 2.88
CA ALA A 29 1.38 2.24 2.49
C ALA A 29 2.41 1.91 3.57
N ARG A 30 2.95 2.92 4.27
CA ARG A 30 3.82 2.72 5.44
C ARG A 30 3.05 2.09 6.61
N GLY A 31 1.86 2.59 6.94
CA GLY A 31 1.02 2.01 7.98
C GLY A 31 0.68 0.54 7.72
N ARG A 32 0.42 0.16 6.47
CA ARG A 32 0.29 -1.26 6.06
C ARG A 32 1.59 -2.03 6.28
N GLY A 33 2.74 -1.43 5.94
CA GLY A 33 4.07 -2.02 6.11
C GLY A 33 4.44 -2.25 7.58
N ASP A 34 4.13 -1.30 8.44
CA ASP A 34 4.36 -1.38 9.88
C ASP A 34 3.51 -2.50 10.50
N PHE A 35 2.20 -2.55 10.17
CA PHE A 35 1.32 -3.64 10.59
C PHE A 35 1.85 -5.02 10.15
N LEU A 36 2.26 -5.19 8.89
CA LEU A 36 2.78 -6.45 8.38
C LEU A 36 4.11 -6.83 9.05
N THR A 37 4.94 -5.84 9.38
CA THR A 37 6.19 -6.05 10.12
C THR A 37 5.88 -6.51 11.54
N ASP A 38 4.98 -5.82 12.25
CA ASP A 38 4.55 -6.18 13.60
C ASP A 38 3.91 -7.56 13.66
N LEU A 39 3.13 -7.93 12.63
CA LEU A 39 2.55 -9.25 12.50
C LEU A 39 3.64 -10.33 12.34
N ALA A 40 4.62 -10.09 11.46
CA ALA A 40 5.74 -11.01 11.24
C ALA A 40 6.64 -11.16 12.48
N GLU A 41 6.77 -10.11 13.28
CA GLU A 41 7.55 -10.09 14.52
C GLU A 41 6.76 -10.57 15.75
N GLY A 42 5.50 -10.95 15.59
CA GLY A 42 4.64 -11.41 16.70
C GLY A 42 4.27 -10.32 17.71
N ARG A 43 4.37 -9.04 17.31
CA ARG A 43 3.99 -7.87 18.14
C ARG A 43 2.49 -7.59 18.14
N VAL A 44 1.74 -8.18 17.20
CA VAL A 44 0.27 -8.12 17.16
C VAL A 44 -0.32 -9.35 17.85
N ARG A 45 -1.28 -9.16 18.76
CA ARG A 45 -2.01 -10.29 19.35
C ARG A 45 -2.83 -11.00 18.28
N ALA A 46 -2.82 -12.33 18.30
CA ALA A 46 -3.52 -13.16 17.30
C ALA A 46 -5.02 -12.81 17.16
N GLY A 47 -5.70 -12.49 18.27
CA GLY A 47 -7.12 -12.09 18.25
C GLY A 47 -7.37 -10.69 17.64
N ASP A 48 -6.39 -9.79 17.73
CA ASP A 48 -6.50 -8.41 17.25
C ASP A 48 -6.16 -8.28 15.76
N ALA A 49 -5.28 -9.14 15.25
CA ALA A 49 -4.74 -9.08 13.90
C ALA A 49 -5.82 -9.03 12.79
N PRO A 50 -6.89 -9.86 12.81
CA PRO A 50 -7.92 -9.81 11.77
C PRO A 50 -8.69 -8.48 11.75
N ALA A 51 -8.97 -7.89 12.92
CA ALA A 51 -9.69 -6.63 13.00
C ALA A 51 -8.84 -5.47 12.47
N GLN A 52 -7.55 -5.42 12.85
CA GLN A 52 -6.60 -4.43 12.34
C GLN A 52 -6.40 -4.55 10.83
N ALA A 53 -6.25 -5.77 10.31
CA ALA A 53 -6.10 -6.00 8.87
C ALA A 53 -7.33 -5.53 8.07
N ARG A 54 -8.55 -5.69 8.60
CA ARG A 54 -9.78 -5.18 7.97
C ARG A 54 -9.84 -3.66 7.87
N VAL A 55 -9.34 -2.94 8.88
CA VAL A 55 -9.21 -1.47 8.85
C VAL A 55 -8.28 -1.04 7.71
N LEU A 56 -7.24 -1.83 7.44
CA LEU A 56 -6.31 -1.63 6.33
C LEU A 56 -6.85 -2.10 4.96
N GLY A 57 -8.11 -2.54 4.90
CA GLY A 57 -8.76 -2.98 3.66
C GLY A 57 -8.57 -4.46 3.34
N PHE A 58 -7.87 -5.24 4.17
CA PHE A 58 -7.64 -6.66 3.92
C PHE A 58 -8.82 -7.51 4.39
N ARG A 59 -9.44 -8.23 3.45
CA ARG A 59 -10.57 -9.13 3.68
C ARG A 59 -10.29 -10.48 3.03
N PRO A 60 -9.39 -11.29 3.60
CA PRO A 60 -9.19 -12.65 3.11
C PRO A 60 -10.45 -13.48 3.38
N GLY A 61 -10.72 -14.46 2.53
CA GLY A 61 -11.68 -15.51 2.84
C GLY A 61 -11.11 -16.51 3.85
N ASP A 62 -11.72 -17.68 3.96
CA ASP A 62 -11.33 -18.73 4.92
C ASP A 62 -10.12 -19.57 4.47
N GLY A 63 -9.54 -19.25 3.31
CA GLY A 63 -8.38 -19.94 2.77
C GLY A 63 -7.07 -19.56 3.46
N PRO A 64 -5.98 -20.30 3.19
CA PRO A 64 -4.69 -20.05 3.81
C PRO A 64 -4.10 -18.71 3.39
N LEU A 65 -3.27 -18.13 4.25
CA LEU A 65 -2.55 -16.90 3.97
C LEU A 65 -1.10 -17.20 3.58
N LEU A 66 -0.61 -16.55 2.53
CA LEU A 66 0.77 -16.64 2.08
C LEU A 66 1.51 -15.32 2.36
N PRO A 67 2.46 -15.30 3.31
CA PRO A 67 3.35 -14.16 3.52
C PRO A 67 4.47 -14.15 2.47
N VAL A 68 4.69 -13.01 1.84
CA VAL A 68 5.76 -12.79 0.85
C VAL A 68 6.48 -11.48 1.15
N VAL A 69 7.78 -11.44 0.95
CA VAL A 69 8.55 -10.19 0.98
C VAL A 69 9.16 -9.98 -0.39
N MET A 70 8.71 -8.94 -1.10
CA MET A 70 9.33 -8.53 -2.34
C MET A 70 10.49 -7.56 -2.04
N ARG A 71 11.63 -7.78 -2.70
CA ARG A 71 12.77 -6.87 -2.67
C ARG A 71 12.91 -6.21 -4.03
N VAL A 72 12.98 -4.88 -4.05
CA VAL A 72 13.19 -4.13 -5.27
C VAL A 72 14.68 -3.86 -5.37
N GLY A 73 15.33 -4.34 -6.43
CA GLY A 73 16.77 -4.13 -6.64
C GLY A 73 17.09 -2.64 -6.81
N ASP A 74 18.31 -2.23 -6.47
CA ASP A 74 18.71 -0.81 -6.45
C ASP A 74 18.47 -0.08 -7.78
N ALA A 75 18.66 -0.76 -8.91
CA ALA A 75 18.41 -0.22 -10.26
C ALA A 75 16.92 0.04 -10.55
N LEU A 76 16.02 -0.62 -9.83
CA LEU A 76 14.56 -0.47 -9.92
C LEU A 76 13.99 0.29 -8.73
N SER A 77 14.83 0.71 -7.78
CA SER A 77 14.41 1.42 -6.58
C SER A 77 13.78 2.76 -6.98
N PRO A 78 12.48 2.94 -6.77
CA PRO A 78 11.83 4.17 -7.19
C PRO A 78 12.34 5.30 -6.30
N ALA A 79 12.81 6.39 -6.91
CA ALA A 79 13.25 7.61 -6.22
C ALA A 79 12.08 8.33 -5.51
N GLY A 80 11.56 7.72 -4.44
CA GLY A 80 10.40 8.17 -3.67
C GLY A 80 9.03 7.70 -4.19
N GLY A 81 8.97 6.60 -4.95
CA GLY A 81 7.72 6.06 -5.55
C GLY A 81 7.28 4.70 -5.02
N TRP A 82 7.70 4.31 -3.81
CA TRP A 82 7.42 2.99 -3.25
C TRP A 82 5.93 2.73 -3.10
N ALA A 83 5.14 3.70 -2.61
CA ALA A 83 3.70 3.53 -2.50
C ALA A 83 3.00 3.40 -3.87
N VAL A 84 3.54 4.04 -4.92
CA VAL A 84 3.01 3.91 -6.28
C VAL A 84 3.24 2.50 -6.81
N LEU A 85 4.45 1.95 -6.65
CA LEU A 85 4.75 0.57 -7.03
C LEU A 85 3.87 -0.41 -6.25
N ALA A 86 3.81 -0.23 -4.93
CA ALA A 86 3.00 -1.03 -4.03
C ALA A 86 1.53 -1.05 -4.44
N ARG A 87 0.97 0.12 -4.75
CA ARG A 87 -0.40 0.26 -5.23
C ARG A 87 -0.59 -0.44 -6.57
N ALA A 88 0.29 -0.24 -7.54
CA ALA A 88 0.19 -0.89 -8.85
C ALA A 88 0.20 -2.42 -8.71
N VAL A 89 1.13 -2.98 -7.92
CA VAL A 89 1.16 -4.43 -7.64
C VAL A 89 -0.12 -4.90 -6.95
N GLY A 90 -0.64 -4.12 -6.00
CA GLY A 90 -1.90 -4.42 -5.32
C GLY A 90 -3.10 -4.43 -6.26
N GLU A 91 -3.19 -3.45 -7.16
CA GLU A 91 -4.24 -3.35 -8.19
C GLU A 91 -4.18 -4.52 -9.17
N GLU A 92 -2.99 -4.90 -9.64
CA GLU A 92 -2.79 -6.05 -10.53
C GLU A 92 -3.22 -7.37 -9.87
N LEU A 93 -2.83 -7.61 -8.61
CA LEU A 93 -3.23 -8.81 -7.87
C LEU A 93 -4.74 -8.82 -7.54
N ALA A 94 -5.31 -7.65 -7.22
CA ALA A 94 -6.74 -7.52 -6.99
C ALA A 94 -7.54 -7.79 -8.28
N SER A 95 -7.00 -7.44 -9.45
CA SER A 95 -7.64 -7.67 -10.75
C SER A 95 -7.89 -9.16 -11.05
N VAL A 96 -7.06 -10.05 -10.49
CA VAL A 96 -7.22 -11.51 -10.59
C VAL A 96 -8.03 -12.11 -9.43
N GLY A 97 -8.63 -11.26 -8.59
CA GLY A 97 -9.52 -11.66 -7.50
C GLY A 97 -8.80 -12.26 -6.30
N VAL A 98 -7.54 -11.88 -6.09
CA VAL A 98 -6.72 -12.34 -4.95
C VAL A 98 -6.72 -11.24 -3.88
N PRO A 99 -7.28 -11.50 -2.67
CA PRO A 99 -7.17 -10.57 -1.57
C PRO A 99 -5.70 -10.36 -1.21
N VAL A 100 -5.24 -9.10 -1.16
CA VAL A 100 -3.86 -8.77 -0.84
C VAL A 100 -3.79 -7.60 0.14
N LEU A 101 -2.90 -7.70 1.12
CA LEU A 101 -2.46 -6.57 1.93
C LEU A 101 -0.99 -6.32 1.63
N LEU A 102 -0.68 -5.09 1.22
CA LEU A 102 0.66 -4.75 0.75
C LEU A 102 1.11 -3.44 1.39
N GLY A 103 2.31 -3.45 1.98
CA GLY A 103 2.93 -2.30 2.61
C GLY A 103 4.32 -2.01 2.08
N VAL A 104 4.92 -0.90 2.48
CA VAL A 104 6.29 -0.52 2.07
C VAL A 104 7.19 -0.26 3.27
N ARG A 105 8.46 -0.67 3.17
CA ARG A 105 9.53 -0.34 4.10
C ARG A 105 10.73 0.22 3.32
N PRO A 106 10.69 1.51 2.92
CA PRO A 106 11.69 2.08 2.02
C PRO A 106 13.12 2.00 2.56
N VAL A 107 13.29 2.23 3.87
CA VAL A 107 14.60 2.14 4.55
C VAL A 107 15.20 0.73 4.52
N GLU A 108 14.38 -0.30 4.38
CA GLU A 108 14.81 -1.71 4.27
C GLU A 108 14.84 -2.21 2.82
N GLY A 109 14.36 -1.41 1.86
CA GLY A 109 14.21 -1.82 0.46
C GLY A 109 13.23 -2.98 0.25
N ARG A 110 12.21 -3.09 1.11
CA ARG A 110 11.27 -4.21 1.14
C ARG A 110 9.82 -3.77 0.94
N VAL A 111 9.05 -4.65 0.32
CA VAL A 111 7.59 -4.55 0.17
C VAL A 111 6.99 -5.82 0.79
N PRO A 112 6.59 -5.79 2.07
CA PRO A 112 5.86 -6.91 2.67
C PRO A 112 4.48 -7.06 2.04
N VAL A 113 4.11 -8.31 1.78
CA VAL A 113 2.85 -8.69 1.13
C VAL A 113 2.23 -9.86 1.89
N LEU A 114 0.94 -9.80 2.12
CA LEU A 114 0.15 -10.90 2.65
C LEU A 114 -0.98 -11.20 1.67
N VAL A 115 -1.02 -12.45 1.19
CA VAL A 115 -1.92 -12.89 0.13
C VAL A 115 -2.92 -13.88 0.69
N GLY A 116 -4.21 -13.69 0.40
CA GLY A 116 -5.25 -14.68 0.69
C GLY A 116 -5.37 -15.68 -0.46
N LEU A 117 -5.09 -16.95 -0.20
CA LEU A 117 -5.28 -18.03 -1.17
C LEU A 117 -6.72 -18.54 -1.12
N ARG A 118 -7.19 -19.15 -2.20
CA ARG A 118 -8.49 -19.83 -2.20
C ARG A 118 -8.35 -21.16 -1.46
N ALA A 119 -9.38 -21.52 -0.68
CA ALA A 119 -9.54 -22.90 -0.24
C ALA A 119 -9.92 -23.74 -1.47
N GLU A 120 -9.25 -24.88 -1.66
CA GLU A 120 -9.60 -25.86 -2.70
C GLU A 120 -11.00 -26.45 -2.50
#